data_AF-T1IBU6-F1
#
_entry.id   AF-T1IBU6-F1
#
_cell.length_a   1.000
_cell.length_b   1.000
_cell.length_c   1.000
_cell.angle_alpha   90.00
_cell.angle_beta   90.00
_cell.angle_gamma   90.00
#
_symmetry.space_group_name_H-M   'P 1'
#
loop_
_entity.id
_entity.type
_entity.pdbx_description
1 polymer ?
#
loop_
_entity_poly.entity_id
_entity_poly.type
_entity_poly.pdbx_seq_one_letter_code
_entity_poly.pdbx_strand_id
1 'polypeptide(L)'
;MKKIHLDISFVLNEESVKNTLSLAYPFLSNGLRLKHEAKLIEALEGIELADNESINNLTEYCLKLVKSKTVQYGPKQAKLLERTQDFILNLFNDWCRFKNINRKLNLIKLKEKLSDRLCTLEELQHLFHADTAVEEA
;
A
#
# COMPACT_ATOMS: atom_id res chain seq x y z
N MET A 1 17.64 14.47 -39.72
CA MET A 1 16.34 14.15 -39.07
C MET A 1 15.51 15.42 -39.02
N LYS A 2 14.30 15.43 -39.58
CA LYS A 2 13.38 16.58 -39.47
C LYS A 2 12.76 16.56 -38.07
N LYS A 3 12.79 17.70 -37.36
CA LYS A 3 12.14 17.85 -36.05
C LYS A 3 10.62 17.82 -36.28
N ILE A 4 9.93 16.89 -35.64
CA ILE A 4 8.47 16.82 -35.61
C ILE A 4 8.01 17.65 -34.42
N HIS A 5 7.13 18.62 -34.67
CA HIS A 5 6.43 19.35 -33.61
C HIS A 5 5.09 18.67 -33.38
N LEU A 6 4.82 18.29 -32.14
CA LEU A 6 3.61 17.59 -31.74
C LEU A 6 3.02 18.30 -30.53
N ASP A 7 1.81 18.81 -30.68
CA ASP A 7 1.02 19.36 -29.59
C ASP A 7 0.14 18.26 -29.00
N ILE A 8 0.23 18.08 -27.68
CA ILE A 8 -0.52 17.07 -26.94
C ILE A 8 -1.40 17.78 -25.92
N SER A 9 -2.71 17.54 -25.99
CA SER A 9 -3.69 18.03 -25.03
C SER A 9 -4.31 16.86 -24.29
N PHE A 10 -4.67 17.06 -23.01
CA PHE A 10 -5.30 16.03 -22.19
C PHE A 10 -6.34 16.64 -21.25
N VAL A 11 -7.28 15.80 -20.81
CA VAL A 11 -8.28 16.14 -19.78
C VAL A 11 -8.18 15.10 -18.68
N LEU A 12 -8.05 15.56 -17.43
CA LEU A 12 -7.97 14.68 -16.26
C LEU A 12 -9.35 14.44 -15.68
N ASN A 13 -9.69 13.17 -15.45
CA ASN A 13 -10.87 12.77 -14.71
C ASN A 13 -10.46 12.35 -13.29
N GLU A 14 -10.81 13.12 -12.27
CA GLU A 14 -10.42 12.83 -10.89
C GLU A 14 -11.04 11.52 -10.37
N GLU A 15 -12.26 11.21 -10.82
CA GLU A 15 -12.97 9.99 -10.45
C GLU A 15 -12.24 8.73 -10.98
N SER A 16 -11.47 8.85 -12.05
CA SER A 16 -10.68 7.73 -12.59
C SER A 16 -9.59 7.27 -11.61
N VAL A 17 -8.97 8.20 -10.87
CA VAL A 17 -7.95 7.89 -9.87
C VAL A 17 -8.59 7.20 -8.68
N LYS A 18 -9.71 7.72 -8.19
CA LYS A 18 -10.47 7.15 -7.09
C LYS A 18 -10.88 5.70 -7.37
N ASN A 19 -11.40 5.44 -8.57
CA ASN A 19 -11.77 4.10 -9.01
C ASN A 19 -10.56 3.18 -9.20
N THR A 20 -9.46 3.70 -9.71
CA THR A 20 -8.22 2.91 -9.84
C THR A 20 -7.68 2.50 -8.48
N LEU A 21 -7.71 3.40 -7.49
CA LEU A 21 -7.32 3.11 -6.12
C LEU A 21 -8.25 2.11 -5.43
N SER A 22 -9.57 2.18 -5.65
CA SER A 22 -10.51 1.22 -5.08
C SER A 22 -10.31 -0.19 -5.61
N LEU A 23 -9.83 -0.34 -6.86
CA LEU A 23 -9.45 -1.63 -7.44
C LEU A 23 -8.11 -2.15 -6.92
N ALA A 24 -7.12 -1.27 -6.71
CA ALA A 24 -5.80 -1.68 -6.21
C ALA A 24 -5.79 -1.98 -4.70
N TYR A 25 -6.62 -1.28 -3.92
CA TYR A 25 -6.61 -1.34 -2.46
C TYR A 25 -6.81 -2.74 -1.85
N PRO A 26 -7.73 -3.59 -2.34
CA PRO A 26 -7.90 -4.95 -1.80
C PRO A 26 -6.62 -5.80 -1.91
N PHE A 27 -5.83 -5.61 -2.96
CA PHE A 27 -4.55 -6.31 -3.14
C PHE A 27 -3.50 -5.81 -2.15
N LEU A 28 -3.46 -4.50 -1.93
CA LEU A 28 -2.58 -3.86 -0.95
C LEU A 28 -2.92 -4.32 0.48
N SER A 29 -4.17 -4.16 0.90
CA SER A 29 -4.61 -4.44 2.27
C SER A 29 -4.46 -5.93 2.62
N ASN A 30 -4.84 -6.82 1.69
CA ASN A 30 -4.65 -8.25 1.88
C ASN A 30 -3.16 -8.62 1.91
N GLY A 31 -2.33 -8.05 1.04
CA GLY A 31 -0.89 -8.28 1.03
C GLY A 31 -0.22 -7.85 2.35
N LEU A 32 -0.57 -6.67 2.86
CA LEU A 32 -0.06 -6.14 4.14
C LEU A 32 -0.52 -6.99 5.33
N ARG A 33 -1.79 -7.42 5.33
CA ARG A 33 -2.32 -8.33 6.35
C ARG A 33 -1.54 -9.65 6.36
N LEU A 34 -1.39 -10.30 5.21
CA LEU A 34 -0.66 -11.57 5.10
C LEU A 34 0.81 -11.44 5.50
N LYS A 35 1.47 -10.33 5.12
CA LYS A 35 2.85 -10.03 5.54
C LYS A 35 2.98 -9.92 7.06
N HIS A 36 2.02 -9.25 7.70
CA HIS A 36 1.98 -9.10 9.14
C HIS A 36 1.69 -10.43 9.85
N GLU A 37 0.70 -11.19 9.38
CA GLU A 37 0.37 -12.50 9.93
C GLU A 37 1.57 -13.46 9.84
N ALA A 38 2.31 -13.47 8.72
CA ALA A 38 3.49 -14.31 8.56
C ALA A 38 4.59 -13.97 9.57
N LYS A 39 4.88 -12.67 9.75
CA LYS A 39 5.83 -12.20 10.77
C LYS A 39 5.39 -12.58 12.18
N LEU A 40 4.09 -12.51 12.45
CA LEU A 40 3.55 -12.86 13.76
C LEU A 40 3.68 -14.36 14.02
N ILE A 41 3.42 -15.22 13.03
CA ILE A 41 3.64 -16.67 13.16
C ILE A 41 5.10 -16.96 13.44
N GLU A 42 6.03 -16.39 12.67
CA GLU A 42 7.47 -16.60 12.86
C GLU A 42 7.91 -16.22 14.29
N ALA A 43 7.41 -15.10 14.81
CA ALA A 43 7.68 -14.67 16.19
C ALA A 43 7.07 -15.61 17.23
N LEU A 44 5.84 -16.08 17.01
CA LEU A 44 5.13 -16.97 17.94
C LEU A 44 5.75 -18.37 17.97
N GLU A 45 6.16 -18.92 16.82
CA GLU A 45 6.88 -20.20 16.75
C GLU A 45 8.24 -20.10 17.48
N GLY A 46 8.93 -18.95 17.38
CA GLY A 46 10.14 -18.70 18.16
C GLY A 46 9.92 -18.71 19.68
N ILE A 47 8.77 -18.22 20.16
CA ILE A 47 8.40 -18.23 21.58
C ILE A 47 8.02 -19.65 22.03
N GLU A 48 7.24 -20.38 21.24
CA GLU A 48 6.86 -21.78 21.52
C GLU A 48 8.09 -22.69 21.67
N LEU A 49 9.13 -22.48 20.85
CA LEU A 49 10.40 -23.22 20.96
C LEU A 49 11.21 -22.86 22.22
N ALA A 50 11.02 -21.65 22.78
CA ALA A 50 11.78 -21.16 23.92
C ALA A 50 11.13 -21.50 25.27
N ASP A 51 9.80 -21.48 25.35
CA ASP A 51 9.05 -21.79 26.58
C ASP A 51 7.58 -22.19 26.30
N ASN A 52 7.25 -23.47 26.52
CA ASN A 52 5.91 -24.01 26.28
C ASN A 52 4.83 -23.46 27.22
N GLU A 53 5.19 -22.96 28.41
CA GLU A 53 4.21 -22.41 29.36
C GLU A 53 3.67 -21.03 28.91
N SER A 54 4.48 -20.29 28.14
CA SER A 54 4.18 -18.95 27.65
C SER A 54 3.04 -18.89 26.60
N ILE A 55 2.76 -20.01 25.93
CA ILE A 55 1.73 -20.11 24.87
C ILE A 55 0.31 -19.94 25.44
N ASN A 56 0.09 -20.34 26.70
CA ASN A 56 -1.22 -20.25 27.36
C ASN A 56 -1.64 -18.80 27.68
N ASN A 57 -0.68 -17.85 27.64
CA ASN A 57 -0.94 -16.42 27.86
C ASN A 57 -1.19 -15.65 26.55
N LEU A 58 -1.18 -16.33 25.40
CA LEU A 58 -1.43 -15.69 24.11
C LEU A 58 -2.91 -15.31 23.94
N THR A 59 -3.14 -14.22 23.21
CA THR A 59 -4.49 -13.84 22.80
C THR A 59 -5.11 -14.91 21.90
N GLU A 60 -6.45 -15.01 21.91
CA GLU A 60 -7.19 -15.98 21.10
C GLU A 60 -6.84 -15.87 19.60
N TYR A 61 -6.58 -14.66 19.11
CA TYR A 61 -6.14 -14.41 17.74
C TYR A 61 -4.80 -15.09 17.43
N CYS A 62 -3.79 -14.91 18.30
CA CYS A 62 -2.47 -15.53 18.14
C CYS A 62 -2.56 -17.07 18.19
N LEU A 63 -3.36 -17.61 19.12
CA LEU A 63 -3.60 -19.05 19.22
C LEU A 63 -4.24 -19.62 17.95
N LYS A 64 -5.24 -18.93 17.37
CA LYS A 64 -5.84 -19.32 16.09
C LYS A 64 -4.83 -19.25 14.95
N LEU A 65 -3.98 -18.23 14.92
CA LEU A 65 -2.97 -18.05 13.89
C LEU A 65 -1.97 -19.21 13.88
N VAL A 66 -1.39 -19.54 15.04
CA VAL A 66 -0.44 -20.65 15.22
C VAL A 66 -1.07 -22.00 14.88
N LYS A 67 -2.32 -22.23 15.33
CA LYS A 67 -3.04 -23.48 15.02
C LYS A 67 -3.41 -23.62 13.56
N SER A 68 -3.71 -22.50 12.88
CA SER A 68 -4.11 -22.54 11.48
C SER A 68 -2.95 -22.91 10.56
N LYS A 69 -1.70 -22.49 10.86
CA LYS A 69 -0.48 -22.64 10.03
C LYS A 69 -0.64 -22.30 8.53
N THR A 70 -1.76 -21.71 8.13
CA THR A 70 -2.12 -21.43 6.75
C THR A 70 -2.00 -19.94 6.47
N VAL A 71 -0.79 -19.40 6.55
CA VAL A 71 -0.52 -18.06 6.01
C VAL A 71 0.16 -18.22 4.66
N GLN A 72 -0.56 -17.89 3.59
CA GLN A 72 -0.05 -17.98 2.22
C GLN A 72 0.85 -16.78 1.83
N TYR A 73 1.63 -16.23 2.78
CA TYR A 73 2.57 -15.18 2.47
C TYR A 73 3.90 -15.77 1.97
N GLY A 74 3.87 -16.28 0.74
CA GLY A 74 5.04 -16.78 0.05
C GLY A 74 5.69 -15.73 -0.88
N PRO A 75 6.76 -16.10 -1.60
CA PRO A 75 7.46 -15.22 -2.55
C PRO A 75 6.52 -14.60 -3.60
N LYS A 76 5.49 -15.33 -4.03
CA LYS A 76 4.47 -14.84 -4.97
C LYS A 76 3.65 -13.68 -4.38
N GLN A 77 3.23 -13.81 -3.13
CA GLN A 77 2.43 -12.79 -2.44
C GLN A 77 3.27 -11.55 -2.12
N ALA A 78 4.53 -11.74 -1.72
CA ALA A 78 5.47 -10.64 -1.52
C ALA A 78 5.68 -9.84 -2.82
N LYS A 79 5.89 -10.51 -3.95
CA LYS A 79 6.02 -9.87 -5.26
C LYS A 79 4.75 -9.16 -5.72
N LEU A 80 3.57 -9.71 -5.41
CA LEU A 80 2.29 -9.07 -5.71
C LEU A 80 2.11 -7.78 -4.90
N LEU A 81 2.45 -7.82 -3.61
CA LEU A 81 2.40 -6.64 -2.74
C LEU A 81 3.34 -5.54 -3.24
N GLU A 82 4.59 -5.88 -3.53
CA GLU A 82 5.58 -4.94 -4.09
C GLU A 82 5.05 -4.28 -5.38
N ARG A 83 4.55 -5.08 -6.32
CA ARG A 83 3.96 -4.55 -7.57
C ARG A 83 2.77 -3.65 -7.33
N THR A 84 1.94 -3.95 -6.34
CA THR A 84 0.78 -3.13 -6.00
C THR A 84 1.23 -1.79 -5.41
N GLN A 85 2.25 -1.79 -4.54
CA GLN A 85 2.85 -0.58 -3.98
C GLN A 85 3.48 0.28 -5.08
N ASP A 86 4.27 -0.33 -5.98
CA ASP A 86 4.88 0.36 -7.12
C ASP A 86 3.82 0.95 -8.06
N PHE A 87 2.74 0.20 -8.32
CA PHE A 87 1.64 0.70 -9.13
C PHE A 87 1.01 1.96 -8.53
N ILE A 88 0.72 1.97 -7.22
CA ILE A 88 0.13 3.14 -6.56
C ILE A 88 1.12 4.32 -6.55
N LEU A 89 2.42 4.07 -6.32
CA LEU A 89 3.45 5.10 -6.38
C LEU A 89 3.58 5.73 -7.78
N ASN A 90 3.53 4.90 -8.83
CA ASN A 90 3.58 5.38 -10.21
C ASN A 90 2.32 6.18 -10.57
N LEU A 91 1.14 5.68 -10.18
CA LEU A 91 -0.12 6.41 -10.35
C LEU A 91 -0.06 7.79 -9.67
N PHE A 92 0.51 7.88 -8.46
CA PHE A 92 0.71 9.13 -7.76
C PHE A 92 1.69 10.07 -8.48
N ASN A 93 2.82 9.54 -8.95
CA ASN A 93 3.79 10.31 -9.70
C ASN A 93 3.21 10.89 -10.99
N ASP A 94 2.43 10.09 -11.72
CA ASP A 94 1.76 10.52 -12.95
C ASP A 94 0.67 11.56 -12.64
N TRP A 95 -0.13 11.34 -11.58
CA TRP A 95 -1.12 12.30 -11.13
C TRP A 95 -0.51 13.68 -10.81
N CYS A 96 0.55 13.71 -10.00
CA CYS A 96 1.26 14.96 -9.69
C CYS A 96 1.87 15.60 -10.95
N ARG A 97 2.37 14.79 -11.90
CA ARG A 97 2.93 15.30 -13.16
C ARG A 97 1.86 15.95 -14.03
N PHE A 98 0.69 15.32 -14.16
CA PHE A 98 -0.39 15.89 -14.96
C PHE A 98 -1.08 17.09 -14.30
N LYS A 99 -1.13 17.13 -12.96
CA LYS A 99 -1.65 18.28 -12.19
C LYS A 99 -0.61 19.38 -11.94
N ASN A 100 0.66 19.16 -12.29
CA ASN A 100 1.78 20.07 -12.03
C ASN A 100 1.97 20.44 -10.54
N ILE A 101 1.87 19.44 -9.65
CA ILE A 101 1.95 19.60 -8.19
C ILE A 101 3.30 19.13 -7.62
N ASN A 102 3.78 19.77 -6.54
CA ASN A 102 5.00 19.36 -5.85
C ASN A 102 4.83 18.05 -5.05
N ARG A 103 5.32 16.95 -5.62
CA ARG A 103 5.20 15.60 -5.04
C ARG A 103 6.02 15.32 -3.76
N LYS A 104 7.00 16.15 -3.37
CA LYS A 104 8.04 15.71 -2.40
C LYS A 104 7.50 15.27 -1.04
N LEU A 105 6.65 16.07 -0.40
CA LEU A 105 6.13 15.77 0.94
C LEU A 105 5.09 14.65 0.91
N ASN A 106 4.19 14.68 -0.06
CA ASN A 106 3.11 13.70 -0.19
C ASN A 106 3.63 12.34 -0.66
N LEU A 107 4.74 12.28 -1.41
CA LEU A 107 5.40 11.02 -1.76
C LEU A 107 6.01 10.30 -0.55
N ILE A 108 6.58 11.04 0.41
CA ILE A 108 7.12 10.45 1.63
C ILE A 108 5.98 9.84 2.46
N LYS A 109 4.92 10.62 2.69
CA LYS A 109 3.71 10.16 3.39
C LYS A 109 3.07 8.95 2.71
N LEU A 110 3.02 8.95 1.38
CA LEU A 110 2.49 7.82 0.61
C LEU A 110 3.31 6.54 0.83
N LYS A 111 4.65 6.63 0.80
CA LYS A 111 5.52 5.46 1.05
C LYS A 111 5.33 4.89 2.46
N GLU A 112 5.17 5.76 3.45
CA GLU A 112 4.87 5.36 4.82
C GLU A 112 3.52 4.63 4.90
N LYS A 113 2.47 5.20 4.31
CA LYS A 113 1.12 4.59 4.30
C LYS A 113 1.07 3.28 3.52
N LEU A 114 1.76 3.17 2.39
CA LEU A 114 1.85 1.92 1.64
C LEU A 114 2.53 0.79 2.41
N SER A 115 3.30 1.11 3.45
CA SER A 115 3.96 0.14 4.32
C SER A 115 3.18 -0.16 5.61
N ASP A 116 2.15 0.64 5.91
CA ASP A 116 1.34 0.56 7.13
C ASP A 116 0.13 -0.37 6.92
N ARG A 117 0.02 -1.39 7.76
CA ARG A 117 -1.12 -2.33 7.75
C ARG A 117 -2.46 -1.64 7.98
N LEU A 118 -2.49 -0.54 8.74
CA LEU A 118 -3.71 0.18 9.09
C LEU A 118 -4.13 1.18 8.00
N CYS A 119 -3.40 1.24 6.89
CA CYS A 119 -3.72 2.12 5.79
C CYS A 119 -5.14 1.85 5.26
N THR A 120 -5.95 2.91 5.28
CA THR A 120 -7.32 2.90 4.74
C THR A 120 -7.34 3.43 3.30
N LEU A 121 -8.38 3.05 2.56
CA LEU A 121 -8.60 3.58 1.21
C LEU A 121 -8.81 5.11 1.22
N GLU A 122 -9.51 5.61 2.23
CA GLU A 122 -9.81 7.04 2.40
C GLU A 122 -8.54 7.86 2.60
N GLU A 123 -7.60 7.39 3.42
CA GLU A 123 -6.30 8.03 3.59
C GLU A 123 -5.50 8.06 2.30
N LEU A 124 -5.50 6.97 1.51
CA LEU A 124 -4.83 6.95 0.21
C LEU A 124 -5.46 7.95 -0.74
N GLN A 125 -6.79 8.01 -0.81
CA GLN A 125 -7.50 8.97 -1.66
C GLN A 125 -7.19 10.41 -1.22
N HIS A 126 -7.18 10.70 0.08
CA HIS A 126 -6.84 12.02 0.60
C HIS A 126 -5.44 12.49 0.18
N LEU A 127 -4.44 11.59 0.15
CA LEU A 127 -3.09 11.94 -0.31
C LEU A 127 -3.05 12.38 -1.78
N PHE A 128 -3.95 11.88 -2.63
CA PHE A 128 -4.06 12.30 -4.02
C PHE A 128 -4.77 13.65 -4.18
N HIS A 129 -5.56 14.08 -3.18
CA HIS A 129 -6.30 15.35 -3.21
C HIS A 129 -5.66 16.47 -2.36
N ALA A 130 -4.66 16.16 -1.53
CA ALA A 130 -4.14 17.07 -0.49
C ALA A 130 -3.49 18.39 -0.99
N ASP A 131 -3.32 18.59 -2.31
CA ASP A 131 -2.59 19.74 -2.87
C ASP A 131 -3.41 20.56 -3.90
N THR A 132 -4.74 20.50 -3.93
CA THR A 132 -5.52 21.44 -4.78
C THR A 132 -5.61 22.87 -4.23
N ALA A 133 -4.84 23.23 -3.19
CA ALA A 133 -5.00 24.47 -2.44
C ALA A 133 -3.73 25.30 -2.28
N VAL A 134 -2.93 25.50 -3.33
CA VAL A 134 -1.90 26.58 -3.47
C VAL A 134 -1.65 26.68 -4.99
N GLU A 135 -1.87 27.75 -5.77
CA GLU A 135 -1.60 29.19 -5.61
C GLU A 135 -2.43 29.95 -6.69
N GLU A 136 -3.49 30.67 -6.30
CA GLU A 136 -3.96 31.86 -7.03
C GLU A 136 -3.34 33.06 -6.33
N ALA A 137 -2.29 33.64 -6.90
CA ALA A 137 -1.73 34.95 -6.53
C ALA A 137 -0.99 35.56 -7.72
#